data_AF-V9L249-F1
#
_entry.id   AF-V9L249-F1
#
_cell.length_a   1.000
_cell.length_b   1.000
_cell.length_c   1.000
_cell.angle_alpha   90.00
_cell.angle_beta   90.00
_cell.angle_gamma   90.00
#
_symmetry.space_group_name_H-M   'P 1'
#
loop_
_entity.id
_entity.type
_entity.pdbx_description
1 polymer ?
#
loop_
_entity_poly.entity_id
_entity_poly.type
_entity_poly.pdbx_seq_one_letter_code
_entity_poly.pdbx_strand_id
1 'polypeptide(L)'
;MASYRLSTNKASYRRTFGAPSASPVSLSRLSGSPRLLASPSSLRASGFRHRLSTPVSTTKISYGKVDFLAAGALNQDFLTTRTNEKAELQELNDRFASYIDKVRFLEQQNAVLGAELNQLRAREPSRAGDVYLEEIRELKRQLDLVGKDRDHIQLERDNLAEDLHNLNLRLEDEVQKRTEADNNLLQFRKDVDDATLARLELERKIESLMDDIEFLKKIHEEELQDMQMSNQATQVQMEMEVVKPDLTLALKEIRTQYESIATKNVQETEEWYKSKFADLTEAAGRNTETLRQMKQELNDSRRHVQSLTCDLDALKGTNEALLRQMREMEEQFSAEASGYQNTIAHLEKEVHHMKDEMARHLREYQDLLNVKMALDIEIATYRKLLEG
;
A
#
# COMPACT_ATOMS: atom_id res chain seq x y z
N MET A 1 -11.50 54.92 2.72
CA MET A 1 -11.18 54.64 4.14
C MET A 1 -12.03 53.43 4.53
N ALA A 2 -11.54 52.27 4.94
CA ALA A 2 -10.31 51.95 5.63
C ALA A 2 -9.65 50.69 5.05
N SER A 3 -8.32 50.74 5.03
CA SER A 3 -7.41 49.67 4.65
C SER A 3 -7.14 48.78 5.86
N TYR A 4 -7.08 47.46 5.68
CA TYR A 4 -6.34 46.59 6.57
C TYR A 4 -5.32 45.78 5.78
N ARG A 5 -4.05 46.08 6.07
CA ARG A 5 -2.84 45.34 5.72
C ARG A 5 -2.30 44.67 6.99
N LEU A 6 -1.34 43.76 6.78
CA LEU A 6 -0.45 43.04 7.71
C LEU A 6 -0.97 41.66 8.16
N SER A 7 -0.17 40.60 8.23
CA SER A 7 1.23 40.37 7.88
C SER A 7 1.51 38.87 7.75
N THR A 8 2.58 38.60 7.02
CA THR A 8 3.41 37.40 6.88
C THR A 8 3.42 36.32 7.98
N ASN A 9 3.43 35.04 7.58
CA ASN A 9 4.32 34.04 8.19
C ASN A 9 4.62 32.81 7.30
N LYS A 10 5.90 32.73 6.93
CA LYS A 10 6.81 31.55 6.84
C LYS A 10 6.20 30.17 6.60
N ALA A 11 6.47 29.60 5.42
CA ALA A 11 6.46 28.16 5.19
C ALA A 11 7.85 27.58 5.48
N SER A 12 7.91 26.59 6.36
CA SER A 12 9.12 25.86 6.74
C SER A 12 8.84 24.36 6.90
N TYR A 13 9.65 23.56 6.20
CA TYR A 13 10.04 22.16 6.47
C TYR A 13 9.02 21.01 6.36
N ARG A 14 9.21 20.14 5.35
CA ARG A 14 9.64 18.71 5.46
C ARG A 14 9.65 18.06 4.06
N ARG A 15 10.83 17.63 3.57
CA ARG A 15 11.38 16.24 3.57
C ARG A 15 10.60 15.25 2.69
N THR A 16 11.25 14.79 1.61
CA THR A 16 11.37 13.35 1.30
C THR A 16 12.73 13.07 0.68
N PHE A 17 13.43 12.11 1.29
CA PHE A 17 14.57 11.34 0.78
C PHE A 17 14.20 10.74 -0.60
N GLY A 18 15.05 10.52 -1.60
CA GLY A 18 16.49 10.27 -1.61
C GLY A 18 16.77 8.78 -1.86
N ALA A 19 17.18 8.43 -3.10
CA ALA A 19 17.78 7.17 -3.60
C ALA A 19 16.83 6.09 -4.21
N PRO A 20 17.30 5.26 -5.19
CA PRO A 20 18.71 5.00 -5.52
C PRO A 20 19.16 5.29 -6.96
N SER A 21 20.40 5.77 -7.02
CA SER A 21 21.27 5.84 -8.20
C SER A 21 21.88 4.47 -8.46
N ALA A 22 21.80 4.03 -9.71
CA ALA A 22 22.64 2.97 -10.24
C ALA A 22 24.12 3.41 -10.24
N SER A 23 25.02 2.46 -10.00
CA SER A 23 26.44 2.57 -10.30
C SER A 23 26.95 1.18 -10.68
N PRO A 24 27.63 1.02 -11.82
CA PRO A 24 28.24 -0.24 -12.21
C PRO A 24 29.75 -0.24 -11.92
N VAL A 25 30.28 -1.47 -11.87
CA VAL A 25 31.70 -1.85 -12.01
C VAL A 25 32.63 -1.56 -10.82
N SER A 26 33.15 -2.64 -10.23
CA SER A 26 34.49 -2.66 -9.66
C SER A 26 35.15 -3.99 -9.99
N LEU A 27 36.30 -3.89 -10.66
CA LEU A 27 37.26 -4.95 -10.88
C LEU A 27 38.08 -5.15 -9.61
N SER A 28 38.19 -6.39 -9.14
CA SER A 28 39.40 -6.86 -8.47
C SER A 28 39.53 -8.38 -8.66
N ARG A 29 40.58 -8.72 -9.41
CA ARG A 29 41.16 -10.06 -9.51
C ARG A 29 41.79 -10.44 -8.18
N LEU A 30 41.87 -11.75 -7.95
CA LEU A 30 42.85 -12.53 -7.17
C LEU A 30 42.20 -13.40 -6.09
N SER A 31 41.99 -14.68 -6.40
CA SER A 31 42.10 -15.75 -5.40
C SER A 31 42.82 -16.94 -6.02
N GLY A 32 44.14 -16.93 -5.87
CA GLY A 32 45.00 -18.09 -6.07
C GLY A 32 44.75 -19.11 -4.95
N SER A 33 44.69 -20.38 -5.34
CA SER A 33 44.49 -21.57 -4.52
C SER A 33 45.35 -21.62 -3.25
N PRO A 34 44.82 -22.11 -2.11
CA PRO A 34 45.67 -22.58 -1.03
C PRO A 34 46.14 -24.01 -1.35
N ARG A 35 47.45 -24.18 -1.54
CA ARG A 35 48.12 -25.48 -1.45
C ARG A 35 48.21 -25.86 0.03
N LEU A 36 47.45 -26.88 0.44
CA LEU A 36 47.72 -27.58 1.70
C LEU A 36 48.59 -28.80 1.40
N LEU A 37 49.81 -28.73 1.91
CA LEU A 37 50.77 -29.83 1.98
C LEU A 37 50.27 -30.86 2.99
N ALA A 38 49.91 -32.05 2.49
CA ALA A 38 49.73 -33.22 3.31
C ALA A 38 51.10 -33.70 3.81
N SER A 39 51.28 -33.72 5.13
CA SER A 39 52.32 -34.51 5.80
C SER A 39 51.82 -35.95 5.95
N PRO A 40 52.63 -36.98 5.64
CA PRO A 40 52.35 -38.33 6.11
C PRO A 40 53.08 -38.58 7.43
N SER A 41 52.30 -38.83 8.47
CA SER A 41 52.75 -39.37 9.74
C SER A 41 52.96 -40.89 9.62
N SER A 42 54.19 -41.31 9.91
CA SER A 42 54.57 -42.45 10.74
C SER A 42 53.63 -43.66 10.79
N LEU A 43 54.08 -44.78 10.22
CA LEU A 43 53.71 -46.11 10.69
C LEU A 43 54.93 -46.81 11.29
N ARG A 44 54.69 -47.28 12.51
CA ARG A 44 55.55 -48.07 13.38
C ARG A 44 55.96 -49.41 12.76
N ALA A 45 57.17 -49.78 13.18
CA ALA A 45 57.71 -51.11 13.38
C ALA A 45 56.71 -52.23 13.72
N SER A 46 57.00 -53.44 13.23
CA SER A 46 57.39 -54.61 14.04
C SER A 46 57.52 -55.84 13.14
N GLY A 47 58.33 -56.82 13.53
CA GLY A 47 58.12 -58.21 13.11
C GLY A 47 59.36 -58.96 12.62
N PHE A 48 60.22 -59.35 13.56
CA PHE A 48 61.17 -60.46 13.42
C PHE A 48 60.44 -61.81 13.50
N ARG A 49 60.78 -62.78 12.62
CA ARG A 49 60.97 -64.24 12.88
C ARG A 49 61.20 -64.98 11.54
N HIS A 50 62.40 -65.51 11.28
CA HIS A 50 62.93 -66.85 11.62
C HIS A 50 62.43 -68.01 10.71
N ARG A 51 63.29 -68.57 9.83
CA ARG A 51 63.97 -69.89 9.99
C ARG A 51 64.63 -70.44 8.71
N LEU A 52 65.87 -70.89 8.91
CA LEU A 52 66.53 -72.15 8.50
C LEU A 52 66.77 -72.47 7.01
N SER A 53 68.06 -72.66 6.68
CA SER A 53 68.57 -73.86 5.98
C SER A 53 70.08 -73.74 5.77
N THR A 54 70.86 -74.39 6.63
CA THR A 54 72.29 -74.69 6.41
C THR A 54 72.45 -75.82 5.40
N PRO A 55 73.62 -75.93 4.74
CA PRO A 55 74.23 -77.23 4.60
C PRO A 55 75.60 -77.27 5.26
N VAL A 56 75.75 -78.35 6.03
CA VAL A 56 76.94 -78.81 6.74
C VAL A 56 77.91 -79.42 5.73
N SER A 57 79.14 -78.89 5.67
CA SER A 57 80.26 -79.58 5.02
C SER A 57 80.94 -80.47 6.05
N THR A 58 80.85 -81.78 5.83
CA THR A 58 81.41 -82.84 6.66
C THR A 58 82.94 -82.80 6.69
N THR A 59 83.50 -82.61 7.89
CA THR A 59 84.91 -82.78 8.22
C THR A 59 85.26 -84.28 8.27
N LYS A 60 86.19 -84.73 7.41
CA LYS A 60 86.87 -86.02 7.59
C LYS A 60 87.99 -85.84 8.61
N ILE A 61 87.85 -86.47 9.76
CA ILE A 61 88.84 -86.51 10.84
C ILE A 61 89.89 -87.59 10.48
N SER A 62 91.12 -87.16 10.22
CA SER A 62 92.30 -88.02 10.20
C SER A 62 92.98 -87.89 11.57
N TYR A 63 93.13 -89.01 12.28
CA TYR A 63 93.78 -89.06 13.58
C TYR A 63 95.28 -88.76 13.43
N GLY A 64 95.74 -87.64 14.00
CA GLY A 64 97.15 -87.29 14.01
C GLY A 64 97.44 -86.07 14.87
N LYS A 65 97.88 -86.32 16.11
CA LYS A 65 98.65 -85.42 16.99
C LYS A 65 97.94 -84.13 17.47
N VAL A 66 97.48 -84.16 18.72
CA VAL A 66 97.01 -82.97 19.46
C VAL A 66 98.16 -82.01 19.71
N ASP A 67 98.00 -80.76 19.27
CA ASP A 67 98.93 -79.65 19.51
C ASP A 67 98.29 -78.63 20.47
N PHE A 68 98.77 -78.61 21.71
CA PHE A 68 98.19 -77.86 22.84
C PHE A 68 98.44 -76.33 22.76
N LEU A 69 99.28 -75.87 21.84
CA LEU A 69 99.58 -74.44 21.63
C LEU A 69 98.52 -73.71 20.79
N ALA A 70 97.83 -74.42 19.89
CA ALA A 70 96.76 -73.85 19.06
C ALA A 70 95.46 -73.58 19.87
N ALA A 71 95.18 -74.37 20.90
CA ALA A 71 94.00 -74.19 21.76
C ALA A 71 94.09 -72.96 22.69
N GLY A 72 95.30 -72.55 23.08
CA GLY A 72 95.54 -71.35 23.89
C GLY A 72 95.32 -70.04 23.12
N ALA A 73 95.72 -70.01 21.84
CA ALA A 73 95.49 -68.87 20.94
C ALA A 73 93.99 -68.68 20.64
N LEU A 74 93.26 -69.77 20.36
CA LEU A 74 91.82 -69.72 20.12
C LEU A 74 91.00 -69.27 21.34
N ASN A 75 91.46 -69.58 22.56
CA ASN A 75 90.80 -69.12 23.78
C ASN A 75 91.06 -67.61 24.04
N GLN A 76 92.26 -67.10 23.74
CA GLN A 76 92.55 -65.66 23.79
C GLN A 76 91.72 -64.87 22.76
N ASP A 77 91.61 -65.39 21.53
CA ASP A 77 90.75 -64.80 20.50
C ASP A 77 89.27 -64.82 20.89
N PHE A 78 88.81 -65.87 21.58
CA PHE A 78 87.43 -65.94 22.10
C PHE A 78 87.18 -64.97 23.27
N LEU A 79 88.15 -64.77 24.16
CA LEU A 79 88.02 -63.78 25.23
C LEU A 79 87.99 -62.36 24.65
N THR A 80 88.81 -62.06 23.65
CA THR A 80 88.85 -60.74 23.01
C THR A 80 87.57 -60.43 22.21
N THR A 81 87.02 -61.39 21.47
CA THR A 81 85.72 -61.21 20.79
C THR A 81 84.59 -61.00 21.79
N ARG A 82 84.54 -61.78 22.87
CA ARG A 82 83.52 -61.62 23.92
C ARG A 82 83.64 -60.29 24.67
N THR A 83 84.86 -59.79 24.90
CA THR A 83 85.05 -58.46 25.50
C THR A 83 84.63 -57.34 24.56
N ASN A 84 84.87 -57.50 23.25
CA ASN A 84 84.43 -56.54 22.24
C ASN A 84 82.90 -56.54 22.10
N GLU A 85 82.26 -57.70 22.02
CA GLU A 85 80.80 -57.83 22.01
C GLU A 85 80.18 -57.23 23.28
N LYS A 86 80.81 -57.43 24.45
CA LYS A 86 80.36 -56.81 25.69
C LYS A 86 80.47 -55.28 25.66
N ALA A 87 81.54 -54.74 25.06
CA ALA A 87 81.72 -53.30 24.89
C ALA A 87 80.70 -52.70 23.91
N GLU A 88 80.42 -53.38 22.80
CA GLU A 88 79.39 -52.97 21.84
C GLU A 88 77.98 -53.01 22.45
N LEU A 89 77.67 -54.05 23.24
CA LEU A 89 76.41 -54.13 23.98
C LEU A 89 76.31 -53.05 25.06
N GLN A 90 77.42 -52.65 25.67
CA GLN A 90 77.45 -51.56 26.63
C GLN A 90 77.20 -50.21 25.94
N GLU A 91 77.86 -49.93 24.82
CA GLU A 91 77.63 -48.71 24.03
C GLU A 91 76.18 -48.62 23.52
N LEU A 92 75.61 -49.74 23.07
CA LEU A 92 74.21 -49.81 22.66
C LEU A 92 73.26 -49.56 23.83
N ASN A 93 73.58 -50.08 25.02
CA ASN A 93 72.79 -49.87 26.23
C ASN A 93 72.87 -48.41 26.70
N ASP A 94 74.05 -47.80 26.68
CA ASP A 94 74.24 -46.37 27.00
C ASP A 94 73.44 -45.49 26.02
N ARG A 95 73.42 -45.87 24.73
CA ARG A 95 72.57 -45.20 23.73
C ARG A 95 71.08 -45.40 24.00
N PHE A 96 70.64 -46.60 24.41
CA PHE A 96 69.25 -46.83 24.81
C PHE A 96 68.85 -46.04 26.06
N ALA A 97 69.72 -45.95 27.06
CA ALA A 97 69.51 -45.12 28.24
C ALA A 97 69.28 -43.65 27.83
N SER A 98 70.12 -43.12 26.94
CA SER A 98 69.96 -41.76 26.40
C SER A 98 68.64 -41.56 25.65
N TYR A 99 68.17 -42.58 24.89
CA TYR A 99 66.88 -42.52 24.21
C TYR A 99 65.71 -42.60 25.19
N ILE A 100 65.79 -43.42 26.23
CA ILE A 100 64.77 -43.50 27.28
C ILE A 100 64.64 -42.16 28.00
N ASP A 101 65.77 -41.52 28.34
CA ASP A 101 65.76 -40.19 28.96
C ASP A 101 65.17 -39.14 28.02
N LYS A 102 65.47 -39.23 26.72
CA LYS A 102 64.88 -38.33 25.72
C LYS A 102 63.38 -38.54 25.56
N VAL A 103 62.90 -39.79 25.57
CA VAL A 103 61.46 -40.10 25.52
C VAL A 103 60.76 -39.58 26.77
N ARG A 104 61.32 -39.81 27.96
CA ARG A 104 60.75 -39.27 29.21
C ARG A 104 60.68 -37.75 29.22
N PHE A 105 61.73 -37.08 28.73
CA PHE A 105 61.72 -35.63 28.58
C PHE A 105 60.62 -35.15 27.62
N LEU A 106 60.44 -35.82 26.47
CA LEU A 106 59.40 -35.50 25.50
C LEU A 106 57.99 -35.81 26.03
N GLU A 107 57.82 -36.90 26.78
CA GLU A 107 56.56 -37.24 27.44
C GLU A 107 56.19 -36.19 28.49
N GLN A 108 57.16 -35.76 29.31
CA GLN A 108 56.95 -34.69 30.28
C GLN A 108 56.60 -33.37 29.59
N GLN A 109 57.29 -33.03 28.50
CA GLN A 109 56.98 -31.84 27.71
C GLN A 109 55.58 -31.90 27.09
N ASN A 110 55.18 -33.06 26.54
CA ASN A 110 53.83 -33.26 26.03
C ASN A 110 52.75 -33.20 27.12
N ALA A 111 53.04 -33.69 28.33
CA ALA A 111 52.14 -33.58 29.47
C ALA A 111 51.92 -32.11 29.88
N VAL A 112 52.99 -31.31 29.91
CA VAL A 112 52.92 -29.87 30.18
C VAL A 112 52.15 -29.14 29.07
N LEU A 113 52.48 -29.38 27.81
CA LEU A 113 51.77 -28.78 26.67
C LEU A 113 50.29 -29.18 26.63
N GLY A 114 49.95 -30.42 27.00
CA GLY A 114 48.58 -30.88 27.13
C GLY A 114 47.82 -30.16 28.23
N ALA A 115 48.46 -29.91 29.38
CA ALA A 115 47.88 -29.15 30.48
C ALA A 115 47.66 -27.67 30.10
N GLU A 116 48.64 -27.03 29.45
CA GLU A 116 48.52 -25.66 28.95
C GLU A 116 47.41 -25.52 27.91
N LEU A 117 47.30 -26.48 26.98
CA LEU A 117 46.26 -26.49 25.95
C LEU A 117 44.85 -26.64 26.56
N ASN A 118 44.70 -27.49 27.58
CA ASN A 118 43.44 -27.62 28.31
C ASN A 118 43.09 -26.35 29.10
N GLN A 119 44.08 -25.70 29.70
CA GLN A 119 43.88 -24.43 30.41
C GLN A 119 43.49 -23.30 29.46
N LEU A 120 44.09 -23.23 28.28
CA LEU A 120 43.75 -22.26 27.23
C LEU A 120 42.35 -22.52 26.66
N ARG A 121 41.98 -23.78 26.39
CA ARG A 121 40.63 -24.15 25.96
C ARG A 121 39.57 -23.82 27.00
N ALA A 122 39.85 -24.01 28.29
CA ALA A 122 38.95 -23.60 29.38
C ALA A 122 38.82 -22.07 29.50
N ARG A 123 39.78 -21.32 28.94
CA ARG A 123 39.79 -19.85 28.89
C ARG A 123 39.25 -19.30 27.55
N GLU A 124 39.04 -20.14 26.53
CA GLU A 124 38.39 -19.71 25.29
C GLU A 124 36.93 -19.27 25.57
N PRO A 125 36.44 -18.24 24.88
CA PRO A 125 35.51 -17.29 25.50
C PRO A 125 34.05 -17.69 25.30
N SER A 126 33.53 -18.66 26.06
CA SER A 126 32.06 -18.85 26.16
C SER A 126 31.36 -17.60 26.68
N ARG A 127 32.00 -16.86 27.59
CA ARG A 127 31.44 -15.64 28.20
C ARG A 127 31.11 -14.52 27.20
N ALA A 128 31.87 -14.37 26.11
CA ALA A 128 31.57 -13.35 25.11
C ALA A 128 30.38 -13.76 24.23
N GLY A 129 30.34 -15.03 23.80
CA GLY A 129 29.22 -15.59 23.03
C GLY A 129 27.91 -15.57 23.82
N ASP A 130 27.95 -15.90 25.11
CA ASP A 130 26.77 -15.90 25.98
C ASP A 130 26.16 -14.50 26.13
N VAL A 131 27.00 -13.46 26.28
CA VAL A 131 26.55 -12.06 26.34
C VAL A 131 25.88 -11.65 25.02
N TYR A 132 26.46 -11.98 23.87
CA TYR A 132 25.84 -11.70 22.58
C TYR A 132 24.51 -12.45 22.39
N LEU A 133 24.40 -13.69 22.87
CA LEU A 133 23.16 -14.46 22.80
C LEU A 133 22.07 -13.90 23.72
N GLU A 134 22.44 -13.35 24.88
CA GLU A 134 21.50 -12.63 25.76
C GLU A 134 21.03 -11.33 25.12
N GLU A 135 21.93 -10.57 24.51
CA GLU A 135 21.59 -9.31 23.83
C GLU A 135 20.70 -9.55 22.61
N ILE A 136 20.95 -10.60 21.82
CA ILE A 136 20.06 -11.02 20.74
C ILE A 136 18.67 -11.41 21.27
N ARG A 137 18.59 -12.10 22.42
CA ARG A 137 17.31 -12.46 23.04
C ARG A 137 16.54 -11.22 23.49
N GLU A 138 17.22 -10.26 24.11
CA GLU A 138 16.59 -9.01 24.55
C GLU A 138 16.14 -8.14 23.37
N LEU A 139 16.95 -8.03 22.31
CA LEU A 139 16.57 -7.32 21.08
C LEU A 139 15.34 -7.96 20.41
N LYS A 140 15.26 -9.30 20.39
CA LYS A 140 14.05 -10.00 19.89
C LYS A 140 12.83 -9.69 20.76
N ARG A 141 12.97 -9.72 22.08
CA ARG A 141 11.88 -9.38 23.00
C ARG A 141 11.40 -7.93 22.80
N GLN A 142 12.31 -6.99 22.58
CA GLN A 142 11.98 -5.60 22.28
C GLN A 142 11.29 -5.46 20.92
N LEU A 143 11.75 -6.18 19.89
CA LEU A 143 11.10 -6.23 18.59
C LEU A 143 9.67 -6.75 18.69
N ASP A 144 9.44 -7.81 19.47
CA ASP A 144 8.10 -8.37 19.68
C ASP A 144 7.18 -7.40 20.42
N LEU A 145 7.70 -6.67 21.41
CA LEU A 145 6.92 -5.64 22.12
C LEU A 145 6.54 -4.48 21.19
N VAL A 146 7.52 -3.93 20.46
CA VAL A 146 7.26 -2.87 19.48
C VAL A 146 6.32 -3.35 18.38
N GLY A 147 6.41 -4.61 17.96
CA GLY A 147 5.48 -5.25 17.03
C GLY A 147 4.05 -5.23 17.56
N LYS A 148 3.84 -5.65 18.81
CA LYS A 148 2.51 -5.62 19.46
C LYS A 148 1.97 -4.21 19.60
N ASP A 149 2.80 -3.25 20.02
CA ASP A 149 2.41 -1.85 20.16
C ASP A 149 2.03 -1.24 18.80
N ARG A 150 2.80 -1.55 17.75
CA ARG A 150 2.47 -1.15 16.37
C ARG A 150 1.13 -1.72 15.93
N ASP A 151 0.91 -3.02 16.15
CA ASP A 151 -0.33 -3.68 15.75
C ASP A 151 -1.53 -3.12 16.52
N HIS A 152 -1.36 -2.79 17.81
CA HIS A 152 -2.39 -2.12 18.62
C HIS A 152 -2.73 -0.72 18.09
N ILE A 153 -1.71 0.12 17.84
CA ILE A 153 -1.91 1.47 17.26
C ILE A 153 -2.57 1.38 15.88
N GLN A 154 -2.23 0.36 15.09
CA GLN A 154 -2.83 0.16 13.78
C GLN A 154 -4.31 -0.18 13.86
N LEU A 155 -4.72 -1.03 14.80
CA LEU A 155 -6.13 -1.29 15.08
C LEU A 155 -6.88 -0.04 15.55
N GLU A 156 -6.28 0.76 16.45
CA GLU A 156 -6.90 2.02 16.88
C GLU A 156 -7.06 3.01 15.72
N ARG A 157 -6.05 3.12 14.85
CA ARG A 157 -6.12 3.94 13.64
C ARG A 157 -7.27 3.49 12.73
N ASP A 158 -7.40 2.18 12.52
CA ASP A 158 -8.42 1.62 11.63
C ASP A 158 -9.82 1.82 12.20
N ASN A 159 -10.01 1.61 13.51
CA ASN A 159 -11.26 1.92 14.21
C ASN A 159 -11.62 3.41 14.09
N LEU A 160 -10.66 4.31 14.33
CA LEU A 160 -10.89 5.76 14.20
C LEU A 160 -11.20 6.16 12.75
N ALA A 161 -10.62 5.48 11.76
CA ALA A 161 -10.93 5.71 10.35
C ALA A 161 -12.36 5.28 10.01
N GLU A 162 -12.82 4.14 10.53
CA GLU A 162 -14.22 3.70 10.41
C GLU A 162 -15.19 4.67 11.09
N ASP A 163 -14.88 5.14 12.30
CA ASP A 163 -15.69 6.14 13.01
C ASP A 163 -15.78 7.46 12.24
N LEU A 164 -14.66 7.94 11.70
CA LEU A 164 -14.64 9.12 10.84
C LEU A 164 -15.46 8.93 9.57
N HIS A 165 -15.38 7.76 8.95
CA HIS A 165 -16.19 7.43 7.76
C HIS A 165 -17.69 7.44 8.10
N ASN A 166 -18.10 6.80 9.20
CA ASN A 166 -19.47 6.78 9.68
C ASN A 166 -19.99 8.18 10.02
N LEU A 167 -19.16 9.03 10.64
CA LEU A 167 -19.51 10.42 10.92
C LEU A 167 -19.66 11.26 9.65
N ASN A 168 -18.80 11.04 8.64
CA ASN A 168 -18.91 11.72 7.35
C ASN A 168 -20.21 11.33 6.63
N LEU A 169 -20.55 10.04 6.57
CA LEU A 169 -21.83 9.58 5.99
C LEU A 169 -23.02 10.24 6.70
N ARG A 170 -23.01 10.27 8.03
CA ARG A 170 -24.08 10.93 8.79
C ARG A 170 -24.15 12.43 8.55
N LEU A 171 -23.00 13.09 8.40
CA LEU A 171 -22.95 14.51 8.05
C LEU A 171 -23.53 14.76 6.66
N GLU A 172 -23.19 13.93 5.68
CA GLU A 172 -23.73 14.01 4.31
C GLU A 172 -25.26 13.84 4.30
N ASP A 173 -25.79 12.84 5.04
CA ASP A 173 -27.23 12.64 5.20
C ASP A 173 -27.93 13.86 5.83
N GLU A 174 -27.34 14.46 6.88
CA GLU A 174 -27.92 15.65 7.52
C GLU A 174 -27.83 16.90 6.62
N VAL A 175 -26.77 17.02 5.82
CA VAL A 175 -26.67 18.07 4.79
C VAL A 175 -27.76 17.89 3.74
N GLN A 176 -27.99 16.65 3.25
CA GLN A 176 -29.05 16.36 2.29
C GLN A 176 -30.43 16.72 2.86
N LYS A 177 -30.78 16.23 4.06
CA LYS A 177 -32.05 16.56 4.73
C LYS A 177 -32.24 18.06 4.92
N ARG A 178 -31.17 18.79 5.29
CA ARG A 178 -31.21 20.24 5.41
C ARG A 178 -31.51 20.90 4.06
N THR A 179 -30.83 20.49 2.99
CA THR A 179 -31.08 21.05 1.66
C THR A 179 -32.49 20.77 1.17
N GLU A 180 -33.04 19.59 1.43
CA GLU A 180 -34.44 19.24 1.14
C GLU A 180 -35.40 20.12 1.94
N ALA A 181 -35.14 20.33 3.24
CA ALA A 181 -35.95 21.21 4.07
C ALA A 181 -35.89 22.68 3.61
N ASP A 182 -34.72 23.18 3.24
CA ASP A 182 -34.53 24.53 2.70
C ASP A 182 -35.28 24.70 1.37
N ASN A 183 -35.23 23.70 0.48
CA ASN A 183 -35.98 23.69 -0.78
C ASN A 183 -37.50 23.67 -0.54
N ASN A 184 -37.99 22.84 0.39
CA ASN A 184 -39.40 22.80 0.76
C ASN A 184 -39.87 24.14 1.35
N LEU A 185 -39.05 24.78 2.18
CA LEU A 185 -39.34 26.10 2.74
C LEU A 185 -39.45 27.16 1.64
N LEU A 186 -38.54 27.16 0.66
CA LEU A 186 -38.61 28.04 -0.50
C LEU A 186 -39.90 27.82 -1.30
N GLN A 187 -40.28 26.55 -1.51
CA GLN A 187 -41.54 26.23 -2.19
C GLN A 187 -42.75 26.74 -1.41
N PHE A 188 -42.81 26.51 -0.10
CA PHE A 188 -43.91 27.02 0.73
C PHE A 188 -43.98 28.55 0.76
N ARG A 189 -42.84 29.25 0.73
CA ARG A 189 -42.84 30.72 0.59
C ARG A 189 -43.47 31.15 -0.72
N LYS A 190 -43.09 30.50 -1.82
CA LYS A 190 -43.70 30.76 -3.13
C LYS A 190 -45.20 30.50 -3.11
N ASP A 191 -45.63 29.37 -2.55
CA ASP A 191 -47.06 29.03 -2.46
C ASP A 191 -47.84 30.06 -1.61
N VAL A 192 -47.23 30.58 -0.54
CA VAL A 192 -47.80 31.67 0.26
C VAL A 192 -47.89 32.95 -0.55
N ASP A 193 -46.82 33.34 -1.25
CA ASP A 193 -46.82 34.54 -2.11
C ASP A 193 -47.89 34.43 -3.20
N ASP A 194 -47.98 33.30 -3.90
CA ASP A 194 -48.99 33.02 -4.92
C ASP A 194 -50.42 33.09 -4.32
N ALA A 195 -50.63 32.52 -3.14
CA ALA A 195 -51.92 32.61 -2.43
C ALA A 195 -52.26 34.04 -1.99
N THR A 196 -51.26 34.84 -1.58
CA THR A 196 -51.49 36.25 -1.24
C THR A 196 -51.85 37.09 -2.46
N LEU A 197 -51.22 36.83 -3.61
CA LEU A 197 -51.57 37.48 -4.88
C LEU A 197 -52.99 37.15 -5.29
N ALA A 198 -53.38 35.86 -5.26
CA ALA A 198 -54.75 35.44 -5.55
C ALA A 198 -55.77 36.09 -4.59
N ARG A 199 -55.44 36.21 -3.30
CA ARG A 199 -56.29 36.91 -2.32
C ARG A 199 -56.47 38.38 -2.69
N LEU A 200 -55.38 39.09 -3.01
CA LEU A 200 -55.42 40.51 -3.39
C LEU A 200 -56.20 40.73 -4.69
N GLU A 201 -56.10 39.83 -5.66
CA GLU A 201 -56.90 39.87 -6.89
C GLU A 201 -58.39 39.72 -6.62
N LEU A 202 -58.76 38.78 -5.73
CA LEU A 202 -60.15 38.61 -5.29
C LEU A 202 -60.66 39.82 -4.50
N GLU A 203 -59.85 40.40 -3.62
CA GLU A 203 -60.17 41.63 -2.88
C GLU A 203 -60.46 42.79 -3.84
N ARG A 204 -59.59 43.03 -4.83
CA ARG A 204 -59.84 44.03 -5.88
C ARG A 204 -61.10 43.75 -6.69
N LYS A 205 -61.39 42.48 -6.95
CA LYS A 205 -62.62 42.12 -7.68
C LYS A 205 -63.87 42.39 -6.85
N ILE A 206 -63.81 42.16 -5.54
CA ILE A 206 -64.88 42.51 -4.59
C ILE A 206 -65.06 44.03 -4.57
N GLU A 207 -63.99 44.81 -4.42
CA GLU A 207 -64.05 46.28 -4.43
C GLU A 207 -64.68 46.80 -5.72
N SER A 208 -64.22 46.33 -6.88
CA SER A 208 -64.80 46.69 -8.18
C SER A 208 -66.30 46.35 -8.28
N LEU A 209 -66.72 45.18 -7.78
CA LEU A 209 -68.14 44.80 -7.79
C LEU A 209 -68.96 45.64 -6.80
N MET A 210 -68.37 46.07 -5.69
CA MET A 210 -69.02 46.99 -4.75
C MET A 210 -69.21 48.37 -5.39
N ASP A 211 -68.20 48.90 -6.07
CA ASP A 211 -68.28 50.15 -6.82
C ASP A 211 -69.37 50.07 -7.91
N ASP A 212 -69.44 48.96 -8.64
CA ASP A 212 -70.49 48.71 -9.65
C ASP A 212 -71.90 48.70 -9.01
N ILE A 213 -72.05 48.09 -7.83
CA ILE A 213 -73.32 48.06 -7.09
C ILE A 213 -73.71 49.46 -6.61
N GLU A 214 -72.76 50.24 -6.07
CA GLU A 214 -73.01 51.61 -5.64
C GLU A 214 -73.39 52.52 -6.81
N PHE A 215 -72.70 52.38 -7.93
CA PHE A 215 -73.01 53.07 -9.17
C PHE A 215 -74.43 52.75 -9.66
N LEU A 216 -74.81 51.46 -9.72
CA LEU A 216 -76.16 51.04 -10.11
C LEU A 216 -77.23 51.55 -9.14
N LYS A 217 -76.97 51.54 -7.83
CA LYS A 217 -77.89 52.11 -6.83
C LYS A 217 -78.10 53.60 -7.06
N LYS A 218 -77.03 54.35 -7.31
CA LYS A 218 -77.11 55.79 -7.57
C LYS A 218 -77.90 56.08 -8.84
N ILE A 219 -77.66 55.34 -9.92
CA ILE A 219 -78.47 55.45 -11.15
C ILE A 219 -79.94 55.16 -10.86
N HIS A 220 -80.27 54.07 -10.17
CA HIS A 220 -81.67 53.76 -9.88
C HIS A 220 -82.32 54.82 -8.97
N GLU A 221 -81.58 55.41 -8.05
CA GLU A 221 -82.09 56.50 -7.21
C GLU A 221 -82.34 57.78 -8.00
N GLU A 222 -81.44 58.12 -8.94
CA GLU A 222 -81.63 59.21 -9.90
C GLU A 222 -82.84 58.94 -10.82
N GLU A 223 -82.99 57.74 -11.38
CA GLU A 223 -84.14 57.34 -12.21
C GLU A 223 -85.46 57.37 -11.42
N LEU A 224 -85.45 56.95 -10.15
CA LEU A 224 -86.62 57.02 -9.28
C LEU A 224 -86.99 58.47 -8.94
N GLN A 225 -85.99 59.33 -8.69
CA GLN A 225 -86.20 60.76 -8.50
C GLN A 225 -86.74 61.40 -9.78
N ASP A 226 -86.20 61.09 -10.94
CA ASP A 226 -86.69 61.57 -12.23
C ASP A 226 -88.11 61.08 -12.51
N MET A 227 -88.44 59.83 -12.17
CA MET A 227 -89.81 59.32 -12.26
C MET A 227 -90.75 59.96 -11.24
N GLN A 228 -90.30 60.27 -10.02
CA GLN A 228 -91.09 60.99 -9.03
C GLN A 228 -91.31 62.44 -9.45
N MET A 229 -90.28 63.11 -9.94
CA MET A 229 -90.36 64.46 -10.50
C MET A 229 -91.22 64.47 -11.75
N SER A 230 -91.11 63.47 -12.63
CA SER A 230 -91.99 63.30 -13.78
C SER A 230 -93.42 63.05 -13.34
N ASN A 231 -93.69 62.23 -12.34
CA ASN A 231 -95.06 62.03 -11.82
C ASN A 231 -95.62 63.26 -11.11
N GLN A 232 -94.82 63.96 -10.30
CA GLN A 232 -95.20 65.21 -9.64
C GLN A 232 -95.37 66.33 -10.66
N ALA A 233 -94.53 66.40 -11.69
CA ALA A 233 -94.73 67.25 -12.85
C ALA A 233 -96.01 66.84 -13.58
N THR A 234 -96.28 65.55 -13.82
CA THR A 234 -97.54 65.11 -14.45
C THR A 234 -98.76 65.42 -13.56
N GLN A 235 -98.58 65.58 -12.24
CA GLN A 235 -99.60 65.97 -11.26
C GLN A 235 -99.71 67.49 -11.03
N VAL A 236 -98.72 68.30 -11.44
CA VAL A 236 -98.63 69.77 -11.26
C VAL A 236 -98.53 70.52 -12.61
N GLN A 237 -98.43 69.80 -13.72
CA GLN A 237 -98.34 70.29 -15.11
C GLN A 237 -99.64 69.96 -15.85
N MET A 238 -100.76 70.01 -15.13
CA MET A 238 -102.00 70.56 -15.67
C MET A 238 -102.02 72.02 -15.19
N GLU A 239 -101.88 72.97 -16.12
CA GLU A 239 -101.81 74.43 -15.89
C GLU A 239 -100.39 75.02 -15.70
N MET A 240 -99.64 75.16 -16.80
CA MET A 240 -98.91 76.42 -17.02
C MET A 240 -98.61 76.59 -18.51
N GLU A 241 -99.08 77.71 -19.04
CA GLU A 241 -98.99 78.13 -20.43
C GLU A 241 -97.54 78.18 -20.96
N VAL A 242 -97.34 77.54 -22.11
CA VAL A 242 -96.14 77.67 -22.95
C VAL A 242 -96.14 79.06 -23.58
N VAL A 243 -95.57 80.03 -22.88
CA VAL A 243 -95.10 81.27 -23.50
C VAL A 243 -94.00 80.87 -24.46
N LYS A 244 -94.24 81.05 -25.78
CA LYS A 244 -93.30 80.76 -26.86
C LYS A 244 -91.89 81.24 -26.48
N PRO A 245 -90.96 80.32 -26.14
CA PRO A 245 -89.56 80.67 -26.19
C PRO A 245 -89.24 80.84 -27.67
N ASP A 246 -88.29 81.71 -27.99
CA ASP A 246 -87.83 81.88 -29.36
C ASP A 246 -87.37 80.53 -29.91
N LEU A 247 -88.25 79.87 -30.66
CA LEU A 247 -88.09 78.51 -31.19
C LEU A 247 -86.81 78.42 -32.01
N THR A 248 -86.39 79.55 -32.57
CA THR A 248 -85.16 79.71 -33.35
C THR A 248 -83.92 79.55 -32.48
N LEU A 249 -83.91 80.08 -31.25
CA LEU A 249 -82.80 79.93 -30.31
C LEU A 249 -82.79 78.52 -29.71
N ALA A 250 -83.94 77.97 -29.30
CA ALA A 250 -84.02 76.62 -28.76
C ALA A 250 -83.66 75.54 -29.80
N LEU A 251 -84.10 75.67 -31.06
CA LEU A 251 -83.71 74.76 -32.14
C LEU A 251 -82.23 74.89 -32.50
N LYS A 252 -81.67 76.11 -32.45
CA LYS A 252 -80.21 76.32 -32.60
C LYS A 252 -79.45 75.67 -31.44
N GLU A 253 -79.94 75.79 -30.22
CA GLU A 253 -79.30 75.21 -29.03
C GLU A 253 -79.35 73.68 -29.03
N ILE A 254 -80.51 73.09 -29.34
CA ILE A 254 -80.65 71.63 -29.55
C ILE A 254 -79.74 71.16 -30.67
N ARG A 255 -79.64 71.90 -31.78
CA ARG A 255 -78.71 71.57 -32.86
C ARG A 255 -77.25 71.62 -32.40
N THR A 256 -76.84 72.65 -31.66
CA THR A 256 -75.47 72.73 -31.10
C THR A 256 -75.19 71.64 -30.08
N GLN A 257 -76.18 71.22 -29.30
CA GLN A 257 -76.08 70.09 -28.37
C GLN A 257 -75.90 68.78 -29.12
N TYR A 258 -76.70 68.52 -30.16
CA TYR A 258 -76.55 67.34 -31.01
C TYR A 258 -75.22 67.32 -31.75
N GLU A 259 -74.79 68.46 -32.30
CA GLU A 259 -73.47 68.60 -32.93
C GLU A 259 -72.35 68.36 -31.90
N SER A 260 -72.49 68.85 -30.66
CA SER A 260 -71.53 68.58 -29.58
C SER A 260 -71.52 67.12 -29.12
N ILE A 261 -72.68 66.45 -29.05
CA ILE A 261 -72.77 65.04 -28.65
C ILE A 261 -72.20 64.17 -29.76
N ALA A 262 -72.49 64.49 -31.03
CA ALA A 262 -71.94 63.76 -32.17
C ALA A 262 -70.41 63.89 -32.23
N THR A 263 -69.84 65.09 -32.02
CA THR A 263 -68.38 65.26 -31.98
C THR A 263 -67.75 64.54 -30.79
N LYS A 264 -68.36 64.62 -29.60
CA LYS A 264 -67.91 63.87 -28.41
C LYS A 264 -67.94 62.36 -28.65
N ASN A 265 -69.02 61.82 -29.21
CA ASN A 265 -69.15 60.39 -29.50
C ASN A 265 -68.06 59.92 -30.49
N VAL A 266 -67.77 60.71 -31.54
CA VAL A 266 -66.66 60.39 -32.46
C VAL A 266 -65.30 60.42 -31.75
N GLN A 267 -65.05 61.40 -30.88
CA GLN A 267 -63.81 61.47 -30.11
C GLN A 267 -63.68 60.31 -29.13
N GLU A 268 -64.71 60.01 -28.35
CA GLU A 268 -64.76 58.93 -27.38
C GLU A 268 -64.58 57.56 -28.06
N THR A 269 -65.22 57.35 -29.21
CA THR A 269 -65.04 56.11 -29.98
C THR A 269 -63.63 56.00 -30.55
N GLU A 270 -63.06 57.08 -31.09
CA GLU A 270 -61.66 57.09 -31.52
C GLU A 270 -60.68 56.81 -30.38
N GLU A 271 -60.86 57.45 -29.22
CA GLU A 271 -60.04 57.24 -28.03
C GLU A 271 -60.17 55.81 -27.51
N TRP A 272 -61.39 55.26 -27.50
CA TRP A 272 -61.64 53.88 -27.13
C TRP A 272 -60.92 52.90 -28.06
N TYR A 273 -61.00 53.09 -29.39
CA TYR A 273 -60.26 52.27 -30.33
C TYR A 273 -58.76 52.42 -30.16
N LYS A 274 -58.24 53.65 -30.02
CA LYS A 274 -56.81 53.91 -29.77
C LYS A 274 -56.32 53.20 -28.52
N SER A 275 -57.06 53.28 -27.41
CA SER A 275 -56.75 52.55 -26.18
C SER A 275 -56.76 51.03 -26.41
N LYS A 276 -57.78 50.50 -27.11
CA LYS A 276 -57.87 49.07 -27.37
C LYS A 276 -56.73 48.55 -28.24
N PHE A 277 -56.31 49.33 -29.25
CA PHE A 277 -55.14 49.01 -30.06
C PHE A 277 -53.85 49.08 -29.25
N ALA A 278 -53.70 50.06 -28.36
CA ALA A 278 -52.56 50.15 -27.46
C ALA A 278 -52.48 48.92 -26.54
N ASP A 279 -53.59 48.53 -25.90
CA ASP A 279 -53.66 47.36 -25.01
C ASP A 279 -53.28 46.06 -25.76
N LEU A 280 -53.83 45.85 -26.97
CA LEU A 280 -53.51 44.68 -27.78
C LEU A 280 -52.04 44.67 -28.21
N THR A 281 -51.49 45.83 -28.57
CA THR A 281 -50.08 45.97 -28.94
C THR A 281 -49.16 45.68 -27.75
N GLU A 282 -49.52 46.20 -26.57
CA GLU A 282 -48.76 45.98 -25.34
C GLU A 282 -48.84 44.51 -24.89
N ALA A 283 -50.02 43.89 -24.95
CA ALA A 283 -50.21 42.47 -24.66
C ALA A 283 -49.42 41.58 -25.64
N ALA A 284 -49.42 41.91 -26.93
CA ALA A 284 -48.59 41.23 -27.92
C ALA A 284 -47.10 41.39 -27.61
N GLY A 285 -46.66 42.61 -27.24
CA GLY A 285 -45.29 42.89 -26.81
C GLY A 285 -44.87 42.05 -25.60
N ARG A 286 -45.70 42.01 -24.54
CA ARG A 286 -45.46 41.17 -23.36
C ARG A 286 -45.34 39.69 -23.75
N ASN A 287 -46.24 39.17 -24.58
CA ASN A 287 -46.21 37.77 -25.02
C ASN A 287 -44.94 37.46 -25.84
N THR A 288 -44.49 38.38 -26.71
CA THR A 288 -43.23 38.20 -27.44
C THR A 288 -42.02 38.18 -26.52
N GLU A 289 -42.01 39.01 -25.47
CA GLU A 289 -40.94 39.06 -24.49
C GLU A 289 -40.92 37.82 -23.60
N THR A 290 -42.08 37.33 -23.14
CA THR A 290 -42.16 36.06 -22.40
C THR A 290 -41.70 34.89 -23.26
N LEU A 291 -42.08 34.84 -24.53
CA LEU A 291 -41.57 33.81 -25.46
C LEU A 291 -40.05 33.89 -25.65
N ARG A 292 -39.49 35.10 -25.67
CA ARG A 292 -38.04 35.31 -25.75
C ARG A 292 -37.33 34.80 -24.49
N GLN A 293 -37.89 35.11 -23.31
CA GLN A 293 -37.36 34.64 -22.02
C GLN A 293 -37.40 33.12 -21.92
N MET A 294 -38.54 32.48 -22.22
CA MET A 294 -38.67 31.02 -22.23
C MET A 294 -37.69 30.34 -23.21
N LYS A 295 -37.45 30.94 -24.38
CA LYS A 295 -36.43 30.44 -25.33
C LYS A 295 -35.01 30.56 -24.76
N GLN A 296 -34.71 31.64 -24.04
CA GLN A 296 -33.41 31.82 -23.39
C GLN A 296 -33.20 30.76 -22.29
N GLU A 297 -34.19 30.56 -21.42
CA GLU A 297 -34.16 29.55 -20.36
C GLU A 297 -34.02 28.12 -20.92
N LEU A 298 -34.71 27.81 -22.02
CA LEU A 298 -34.56 26.54 -22.72
C LEU A 298 -33.14 26.34 -23.26
N ASN A 299 -32.54 27.39 -23.84
CA ASN A 299 -31.17 27.33 -24.34
C ASN A 299 -30.14 27.17 -23.21
N ASP A 300 -30.34 27.85 -22.08
CA ASP A 300 -29.45 27.74 -20.93
C ASP A 300 -29.57 26.37 -20.26
N SER A 301 -30.79 25.84 -20.13
CA SER A 301 -31.04 24.46 -19.68
C SER A 301 -30.38 23.44 -20.61
N ARG A 302 -30.47 23.64 -21.94
CA ARG A 302 -29.80 22.78 -22.93
C ARG A 302 -28.28 22.84 -22.79
N ARG A 303 -27.69 24.01 -22.58
CA ARG A 303 -26.25 24.16 -22.34
C ARG A 303 -25.82 23.47 -21.05
N HIS A 304 -26.63 23.57 -20.00
CA HIS A 304 -26.36 22.90 -18.73
C HIS A 304 -26.37 21.38 -18.88
N VAL A 305 -27.36 20.82 -19.58
CA VAL A 305 -27.41 19.38 -19.90
C VAL A 305 -26.19 18.95 -20.72
N GLN A 306 -25.77 19.74 -21.71
CA GLN A 306 -24.56 19.43 -22.49
C GLN A 306 -23.29 19.45 -21.63
N SER A 307 -23.13 20.44 -20.74
CA SER A 307 -22.00 20.49 -19.80
C SER A 307 -21.96 19.26 -18.90
N LEU A 308 -23.08 18.91 -18.27
CA LEU A 308 -23.19 17.72 -17.42
C LEU A 308 -22.90 16.42 -18.19
N THR A 309 -23.32 16.35 -19.46
CA THR A 309 -23.03 15.19 -20.32
C THR A 309 -21.53 15.07 -20.58
N CYS A 310 -20.84 16.17 -20.89
CA CYS A 310 -19.39 16.19 -21.06
C CYS A 310 -18.65 15.79 -19.78
N ASP A 311 -19.08 16.30 -18.63
CA ASP A 311 -18.47 15.97 -17.33
C ASP A 311 -18.65 14.48 -17.01
N LEU A 312 -19.84 13.94 -17.28
CA LEU A 312 -20.14 12.52 -17.10
C LEU A 312 -19.27 11.64 -18.00
N ASP A 313 -19.11 11.98 -19.28
CA ASP A 313 -18.25 11.24 -20.19
C ASP A 313 -16.76 11.35 -19.82
N ALA A 314 -16.32 12.50 -19.32
CA ALA A 314 -14.97 12.66 -18.79
C ALA A 314 -14.74 11.76 -17.55
N LEU A 315 -15.68 11.72 -16.61
CA LEU A 315 -15.61 10.86 -15.42
C LEU A 315 -15.67 9.37 -15.77
N LYS A 316 -16.46 8.98 -16.78
CA LYS A 316 -16.43 7.61 -17.32
C LYS A 316 -15.05 7.28 -17.88
N GLY A 317 -14.45 8.19 -18.66
CA GLY A 317 -13.12 8.01 -19.22
C GLY A 317 -12.04 7.85 -18.15
N THR A 318 -12.08 8.66 -17.07
CA THR A 318 -11.13 8.52 -15.95
C THR A 318 -11.34 7.23 -15.18
N ASN A 319 -12.59 6.81 -14.96
CA ASN A 319 -12.90 5.53 -14.32
C ASN A 319 -12.37 4.34 -15.14
N GLU A 320 -12.63 4.32 -16.44
CA GLU A 320 -12.09 3.28 -17.33
C GLU A 320 -10.56 3.25 -17.34
N ALA A 321 -9.90 4.41 -17.27
CA ALA A 321 -8.44 4.50 -17.15
C ALA A 321 -7.93 3.90 -15.83
N LEU A 322 -8.56 4.24 -14.70
CA LEU A 322 -8.21 3.70 -13.39
C LEU A 322 -8.44 2.18 -13.31
N LEU A 323 -9.56 1.68 -13.83
CA LEU A 323 -9.83 0.24 -13.88
C LEU A 323 -8.80 -0.52 -14.73
N ARG A 324 -8.32 0.09 -15.81
CA ARG A 324 -7.27 -0.48 -16.65
C ARG A 324 -5.93 -0.49 -15.90
N GLN A 325 -5.56 0.60 -15.24
CA GLN A 325 -4.36 0.67 -14.41
C GLN A 325 -4.39 -0.36 -13.27
N MET A 326 -5.54 -0.54 -12.62
CA MET A 326 -5.71 -1.55 -11.57
C MET A 326 -5.47 -2.96 -12.11
N ARG A 327 -6.05 -3.31 -13.26
CA ARG A 327 -5.81 -4.61 -13.91
C ARG A 327 -4.34 -4.80 -14.29
N GLU A 328 -3.70 -3.78 -14.85
CA GLU A 328 -2.27 -3.83 -15.19
C GLU A 328 -1.40 -4.06 -13.95
N MET A 329 -1.71 -3.41 -12.83
CA MET A 329 -1.02 -3.63 -11.55
C MET A 329 -1.26 -5.05 -11.02
N GLU A 330 -2.49 -5.56 -11.07
CA GLU A 330 -2.82 -6.93 -10.67
C GLU A 330 -2.07 -7.97 -11.53
N GLU A 331 -2.00 -7.76 -12.85
CA GLU A 331 -1.23 -8.61 -13.77
C GLU A 331 0.27 -8.56 -13.47
N GLN A 332 0.82 -7.37 -13.20
CA GLN A 332 2.23 -7.21 -12.80
C GLN A 332 2.53 -7.94 -11.49
N PHE A 333 1.71 -7.77 -10.46
CA PHE A 333 1.90 -8.49 -9.19
C PHE A 333 1.76 -10.00 -9.34
N SER A 334 0.80 -10.46 -10.15
CA SER A 334 0.64 -11.88 -10.48
C SER A 334 1.89 -12.44 -11.18
N ALA A 335 2.46 -11.68 -12.13
CA ALA A 335 3.69 -12.05 -12.80
C ALA A 335 4.88 -12.09 -11.83
N GLU A 336 5.04 -11.10 -10.97
CA GLU A 336 6.10 -11.08 -9.94
C GLU A 336 5.96 -12.24 -8.95
N ALA A 337 4.75 -12.52 -8.46
CA ALA A 337 4.46 -13.65 -7.59
C ALA A 337 4.80 -14.98 -8.26
N SER A 338 4.45 -15.15 -9.54
CA SER A 338 4.83 -16.33 -10.32
C SER A 338 6.35 -16.44 -10.49
N GLY A 339 7.04 -15.30 -10.66
CA GLY A 339 8.50 -15.22 -10.70
C GLY A 339 9.13 -15.70 -9.40
N TYR A 340 8.67 -15.21 -8.25
CA TYR A 340 9.12 -15.67 -6.94
C TYR A 340 8.85 -17.15 -6.74
N GLN A 341 7.65 -17.64 -7.09
CA GLN A 341 7.32 -19.05 -6.99
C GLN A 341 8.26 -19.93 -7.84
N ASN A 342 8.61 -19.48 -9.05
CA ASN A 342 9.57 -20.15 -9.90
C ASN A 342 10.98 -20.17 -9.28
N THR A 343 11.43 -19.07 -8.68
CA THR A 343 12.74 -19.02 -7.99
C THR A 343 12.78 -19.95 -6.78
N ILE A 344 11.69 -19.99 -5.99
CA ILE A 344 11.56 -20.91 -4.86
C ILE A 344 11.63 -22.36 -5.36
N ALA A 345 10.85 -22.70 -6.40
CA ALA A 345 10.85 -24.04 -6.97
C ALA A 345 12.22 -24.45 -7.54
N HIS A 346 12.99 -23.50 -8.08
CA HIS A 346 14.35 -23.75 -8.54
C HIS A 346 15.31 -24.03 -7.37
N LEU A 347 15.30 -23.18 -6.34
CA LEU A 347 16.13 -23.37 -5.14
C LEU A 347 15.77 -24.67 -4.40
N GLU A 348 14.48 -25.01 -4.32
CA GLU A 348 14.03 -26.28 -3.75
C GLU A 348 14.59 -27.47 -4.53
N LYS A 349 14.61 -27.41 -5.87
CA LYS A 349 15.22 -28.45 -6.71
C LYS A 349 16.73 -28.55 -6.48
N GLU A 350 17.44 -27.44 -6.36
CA GLU A 350 18.87 -27.44 -6.05
C GLU A 350 19.15 -28.04 -4.68
N VAL A 351 18.35 -27.70 -3.66
CA VAL A 351 18.47 -28.30 -2.32
C VAL A 351 18.23 -29.81 -2.37
N HIS A 352 17.23 -30.28 -3.10
CA HIS A 352 17.00 -31.72 -3.28
C HIS A 352 18.17 -32.39 -4.00
N HIS A 353 18.67 -31.79 -5.08
CA HIS A 353 19.83 -32.28 -5.80
C HIS A 353 21.05 -32.44 -4.89
N MET A 354 21.40 -31.40 -4.12
CA MET A 354 22.54 -31.43 -3.18
C MET A 354 22.34 -32.46 -2.06
N LYS A 355 21.11 -32.68 -1.59
CA LYS A 355 20.79 -33.75 -0.62
C LYS A 355 21.04 -35.14 -1.23
N ASP A 356 20.61 -35.36 -2.47
CA ASP A 356 20.86 -36.62 -3.18
C ASP A 356 22.35 -36.86 -3.41
N GLU A 357 23.11 -35.80 -3.73
CA GLU A 357 24.56 -35.85 -3.87
C GLU A 357 25.25 -36.24 -2.56
N MET A 358 24.85 -35.58 -1.46
CA MET A 358 25.35 -35.90 -0.13
C MET A 358 25.04 -37.34 0.28
N ALA A 359 23.82 -37.82 0.01
CA ALA A 359 23.43 -39.20 0.27
C ALA A 359 24.22 -40.21 -0.57
N ARG A 360 24.60 -39.86 -1.80
CA ARG A 360 25.49 -40.67 -2.65
C ARG A 360 26.89 -40.74 -2.08
N HIS A 361 27.48 -39.61 -1.71
CA HIS A 361 28.81 -39.58 -1.11
C HIS A 361 28.86 -40.35 0.21
N LEU A 362 27.85 -40.23 1.07
CA LEU A 362 27.76 -41.02 2.30
C LEU A 362 27.77 -42.53 2.03
N ARG A 363 27.08 -42.99 0.97
CA ARG A 363 27.13 -44.40 0.54
C ARG A 363 28.52 -44.79 0.06
N GLU A 364 29.14 -43.99 -0.80
CA GLU A 364 30.52 -44.23 -1.28
C GLU A 364 31.53 -44.29 -0.14
N TYR A 365 31.42 -43.41 0.87
CA TYR A 365 32.25 -43.43 2.07
C TYR A 365 32.02 -44.70 2.90
N GLN A 366 30.77 -45.13 3.07
CA GLN A 366 30.46 -46.37 3.79
C GLN A 366 31.04 -47.59 3.06
N ASP A 367 30.94 -47.64 1.74
CA ASP A 367 31.50 -48.72 0.93
C ASP A 367 33.03 -48.76 1.03
N LEU A 368 33.69 -47.60 0.96
CA LEU A 368 35.14 -47.51 1.14
C LEU A 368 35.58 -47.93 2.56
N LEU A 369 34.81 -47.56 3.58
CA LEU A 369 35.04 -48.00 4.95
C LEU A 369 34.92 -49.53 5.07
N ASN A 370 33.91 -50.12 4.44
CA ASN A 370 33.73 -51.58 4.41
C ASN A 370 34.93 -52.28 3.74
N VAL A 371 35.42 -51.75 2.60
CA VAL A 371 36.63 -52.26 1.94
C VAL A 371 37.85 -52.13 2.85
N LYS A 372 38.04 -50.99 3.52
CA LYS A 372 39.14 -50.79 4.46
C LYS A 372 39.10 -51.79 5.61
N MET A 373 37.91 -52.05 6.17
CA MET A 373 37.74 -53.05 7.22
C MET A 373 38.08 -54.47 6.72
N ALA A 374 37.69 -54.83 5.50
CA ALA A 374 38.08 -56.10 4.89
C ALA A 374 39.60 -56.23 4.75
N LEU A 375 40.27 -55.17 4.26
CA LEU A 375 41.74 -55.13 4.16
C LEU A 375 42.43 -55.22 5.52
N ASP A 376 41.92 -54.56 6.56
CA ASP A 376 42.46 -54.69 7.92
C ASP A 376 42.39 -56.14 8.43
N ILE A 377 41.27 -56.83 8.15
CA ILE A 377 41.10 -58.25 8.48
C ILE A 377 42.12 -59.08 7.71
N GLU A 378 42.27 -58.87 6.41
CA GLU A 378 43.28 -59.57 5.60
C GLU A 378 44.68 -59.35 6.15
N ILE A 379 45.09 -58.10 6.44
CA ILE A 379 46.38 -57.78 7.05
C ILE A 379 46.56 -58.48 8.40
N ALA A 380 45.52 -58.50 9.25
CA ALA A 380 45.56 -59.21 10.52
C ALA A 380 45.75 -60.73 10.34
N THR A 381 45.09 -61.32 9.35
CA THR A 381 45.28 -62.74 9.01
C THR A 381 46.68 -63.03 8.46
N TYR A 382 47.21 -62.19 7.57
CA TYR A 382 48.56 -62.32 7.05
C TYR A 382 49.61 -62.16 8.15
N ARG A 383 49.45 -61.21 9.07
CA ARG A 383 50.33 -61.06 10.25
C ARG A 383 50.32 -62.32 11.12
N LYS A 384 49.14 -62.89 11.38
CA LYS A 384 49.01 -64.13 12.16
C LYS A 384 49.72 -65.32 11.48
N LEU A 385 49.64 -65.42 10.15
CA LEU A 385 50.35 -66.46 9.38
C LEU A 385 51.87 -66.27 9.37
N LEU A 386 52.36 -65.03 9.47
CA LEU A 386 53.78 -64.70 9.48
C LEU A 386 54.43 -64.81 10.88
N GLU A 387 53.69 -64.54 11.95
CA GLU A 387 54.20 -64.55 13.32
C GLU A 387 54.16 -65.94 13.99
N GLY A 388 53.34 -66.87 13.46
CA GLY A 388 53.18 -68.25 13.96
C GLY A 388 52.14 -68.36 15.07
#